data_AF-A0A3M8C8D0-F1
#
_entry.id   AF-A0A3M8C8D0-F1
#
_cell.length_a   1.000
_cell.length_b   1.000
_cell.length_c   1.000
_cell.angle_alpha   90.00
_cell.angle_beta   90.00
_cell.angle_gamma   90.00
#
_symmetry.space_group_name_H-M   'P 1'
#
loop_
_entity.id
_entity.type
_entity.pdbx_description
1 polymer ?
#
loop_
_entity_poly.entity_id
_entity_poly.type
_entity_poly.pdbx_seq_one_letter_code
_entity_poly.pdbx_strand_id
1 'polypeptide(L)'
;MTNNLTKKDYVLTIVDHLQKHKEIMSSDLQSLLQEVKTNIEQVPADTFFLESNMVMTETVSERKPNVSEPLFRLSEAYDELKKLAETNRESRPELLSAVTQLEGLLNSSEGYFPE
;
A
#
# COMPACT_ATOMS: atom_id res chain seq x y z
N MET A 1 -14.34 -17.13 17.24
CA MET A 1 -14.30 -15.72 16.80
C MET A 1 -13.37 -15.69 15.61
N THR A 2 -13.89 -15.68 14.39
CA THR A 2 -13.08 -15.47 13.18
C THR A 2 -12.68 -14.01 13.17
N ASN A 3 -11.40 -13.71 13.43
CA ASN A 3 -10.84 -12.39 13.15
C ASN A 3 -10.99 -12.16 11.64
N ASN A 4 -12.02 -11.43 11.23
CA ASN A 4 -12.10 -10.91 9.87
C ASN A 4 -11.01 -9.86 9.74
N LEU A 5 -9.84 -10.25 9.26
CA LEU A 5 -8.81 -9.32 8.82
C LEU A 5 -9.44 -8.43 7.74
N THR A 6 -9.53 -7.13 8.03
CA THR A 6 -10.05 -6.16 7.07
C THR A 6 -8.98 -5.82 6.03
N LYS A 7 -9.40 -5.23 4.89
CA LYS A 7 -8.44 -4.72 3.90
C LYS A 7 -7.47 -3.71 4.53
N LYS A 8 -7.95 -2.88 5.47
CA LYS A 8 -7.14 -1.97 6.27
C LYS A 8 -6.05 -2.71 7.05
N ASP A 9 -6.41 -3.76 7.78
CA ASP A 9 -5.45 -4.55 8.57
C ASP A 9 -4.41 -5.24 7.67
N TYR A 10 -4.83 -5.69 6.49
CA TYR A 10 -3.94 -6.27 5.50
C TYR A 10 -2.92 -5.25 4.96
N VAL A 11 -3.36 -4.04 4.61
CA VAL A 11 -2.43 -2.97 4.16
C VAL A 11 -1.48 -2.56 5.28
N LEU A 12 -1.97 -2.40 6.52
CA LEU A 12 -1.11 -2.10 7.68
C LEU A 12 -0.05 -3.19 7.89
N THR A 13 -0.42 -4.46 7.76
CA THR A 13 0.52 -5.59 7.88
C THR A 13 1.62 -5.52 6.83
N ILE A 14 1.29 -5.19 5.58
CA ILE A 14 2.27 -5.01 4.51
C ILE A 14 3.22 -3.86 4.86
N VAL A 15 2.69 -2.70 5.25
CA VAL A 15 3.51 -1.53 5.61
C VAL A 15 4.43 -1.83 6.79
N ASP A 16 3.94 -2.51 7.82
CA ASP A 16 4.75 -2.95 8.95
C ASP A 16 5.88 -3.88 8.53
N HIS A 17 5.61 -4.82 7.61
CA HIS A 17 6.64 -5.71 7.07
C HIS A 17 7.70 -4.96 6.28
N LEU A 18 7.32 -3.97 5.47
CA LEU A 18 8.27 -3.11 4.77
C LEU A 18 9.14 -2.32 5.77
N GLN A 19 8.53 -1.72 6.80
CA GLN A 19 9.24 -0.92 7.81
C GLN A 19 10.25 -1.71 8.65
N LYS A 20 10.12 -3.05 8.76
CA LYS A 20 11.15 -3.90 9.40
C LYS A 20 12.50 -3.87 8.70
N HIS A 21 12.54 -3.43 7.43
CA HIS A 21 13.74 -3.35 6.62
C HIS A 21 14.18 -1.89 6.35
N LYS A 22 13.73 -0.94 7.18
CA LYS A 22 14.02 0.49 7.03
C LYS A 22 15.51 0.85 6.94
N GLU A 23 16.40 0.03 7.50
CA GLU A 23 17.84 0.28 7.55
C GLU A 23 18.53 0.23 6.18
N ILE A 24 17.88 -0.35 5.16
CA ILE A 24 18.37 -0.34 3.78
C ILE A 24 17.59 0.63 2.88
N MET A 25 16.61 1.33 3.43
CA MET A 25 15.76 2.28 2.71
C MET A 25 16.31 3.70 2.82
N SER A 26 16.08 4.51 1.78
CA SER A 26 16.34 5.94 1.82
C SER A 26 15.51 6.62 2.93
N SER A 27 15.98 7.77 3.44
CA SER A 27 15.23 8.58 4.43
C SER A 27 13.84 8.95 3.93
N ASP A 28 13.73 9.20 2.63
CA ASP A 28 12.52 9.65 1.98
C ASP A 28 11.50 8.51 1.92
N LEU A 29 11.95 7.29 1.56
CA LEU A 29 11.11 6.10 1.56
C LEU A 29 10.65 5.70 2.98
N GLN A 30 11.52 5.84 3.98
CA GLN A 30 11.15 5.61 5.38
C GLN A 30 10.06 6.59 5.83
N SER A 31 10.21 7.87 5.49
CA SER A 31 9.25 8.92 5.83
C SER A 31 7.91 8.68 5.14
N LEU A 32 7.92 8.31 3.87
CA LEU A 32 6.73 7.97 3.10
C LEU A 32 5.98 6.78 3.72
N LEU A 33 6.68 5.68 4.04
CA LEU A 33 6.03 4.52 4.67
C LEU A 33 5.43 4.86 6.04
N GLN A 34 6.08 5.74 6.80
CA GLN A 34 5.56 6.21 8.09
C GLN A 34 4.33 7.11 7.92
N GLU A 35 4.33 7.99 6.92
CA GLU A 35 3.17 8.83 6.56
C GLU A 35 1.99 7.94 6.15
N VAL A 36 2.21 7.00 5.23
CA VAL A 36 1.22 6.03 4.79
C VAL A 36 0.62 5.28 5.97
N LYS A 37 1.47 4.74 6.87
CA LYS A 37 1.00 4.03 8.06
C LYS A 37 0.10 4.90 8.92
N THR A 38 0.54 6.13 9.19
CA THR A 38 -0.19 7.09 10.02
C THR A 38 -1.55 7.42 9.39
N ASN A 39 -1.58 7.64 8.08
CA ASN A 39 -2.82 7.93 7.35
C ASN A 39 -3.79 6.74 7.43
N ILE A 40 -3.32 5.51 7.24
CA ILE A 40 -4.17 4.32 7.33
C ILE A 40 -4.71 4.14 8.76
N GLU A 41 -3.87 4.33 9.78
CA GLU A 41 -4.29 4.22 11.19
C GLU A 41 -5.40 5.22 11.53
N GLN A 42 -5.28 6.47 11.05
CA GLN A 42 -6.22 7.57 11.31
C GLN A 42 -7.55 7.44 10.56
N VAL A 43 -7.58 6.79 9.40
CA VAL A 43 -8.82 6.61 8.62
C VAL A 43 -9.67 5.48 9.21
N PRO A 44 -10.96 5.67 9.53
CA PRO A 44 -11.83 4.60 10.00
C PRO A 44 -11.90 3.43 9.00
N ALA A 45 -12.03 2.19 9.49
CA ALA A 45 -12.00 1.00 8.63
C ALA A 45 -13.07 1.01 7.53
N ASP A 46 -14.26 1.52 7.83
CA ASP A 46 -15.37 1.65 6.87
C ASP A 46 -15.05 2.67 5.76
N THR A 47 -14.43 3.80 6.13
CA THR A 47 -13.97 4.81 5.17
C THR A 47 -12.85 4.26 4.29
N PHE A 48 -11.87 3.57 4.89
CA PHE A 48 -10.78 2.93 4.16
C PHE A 48 -11.30 1.88 3.16
N PHE A 49 -12.33 1.11 3.55
CA PHE A 49 -12.95 0.14 2.66
C PHE A 49 -13.66 0.81 1.47
N LEU A 50 -14.37 1.91 1.70
CA LEU A 50 -15.06 2.67 0.65
C LEU A 50 -14.07 3.31 -0.34
N GLU A 51 -13.01 3.95 0.18
CA GLU A 51 -11.95 4.57 -0.63
C GLU A 51 -11.18 3.51 -1.44
N SER A 52 -10.82 2.38 -0.82
CA SER A 52 -9.98 1.37 -1.47
C SER A 52 -10.70 0.41 -2.42
N ASN A 53 -12.03 0.31 -2.37
CA ASN A 53 -12.82 -0.59 -3.23
C ASN A 53 -13.65 0.14 -4.29
N MET A 54 -13.42 1.44 -4.51
CA MET A 54 -14.12 2.24 -5.52
C MET A 54 -15.66 2.12 -5.47
N VAL A 55 -16.25 2.19 -4.27
CA VAL A 55 -17.64 2.70 -4.18
C VAL A 55 -17.55 4.22 -3.99
N MET A 56 -16.88 4.88 -4.93
CA MET A 56 -16.98 6.32 -5.11
C MET A 56 -17.99 6.55 -6.22
N THR A 57 -19.12 7.11 -5.84
CA THR A 57 -20.24 7.49 -6.69
C THR A 57 -19.93 8.64 -7.66
N GLU A 58 -18.66 9.00 -7.83
CA GLU A 58 -18.23 10.19 -8.58
C GLU A 58 -17.77 9.82 -9.99
N THR A 59 -18.24 10.60 -10.96
CA THR A 59 -17.96 10.42 -12.38
C THR A 59 -16.49 10.66 -12.72
N VAL A 60 -15.94 9.86 -13.65
CA VAL A 60 -14.53 9.85 -14.10
C VAL A 60 -13.98 11.25 -14.43
N SER A 61 -14.83 12.19 -14.85
CA SER A 61 -14.47 13.56 -15.22
C SER A 61 -14.13 14.51 -14.06
N GLU A 62 -14.40 14.12 -12.81
CA GLU A 62 -14.18 14.97 -11.63
C GLU A 62 -13.01 14.49 -10.74
N ARG A 63 -12.29 13.45 -11.19
CA ARG A 63 -11.12 12.89 -10.50
C ARG A 63 -10.04 13.95 -10.31
N LYS A 64 -10.01 14.57 -9.13
CA LYS A 64 -8.75 15.08 -8.58
C LYS A 64 -8.11 13.88 -7.88
N PRO A 65 -6.91 13.43 -8.27
CA PRO A 65 -6.21 12.40 -7.53
C PRO A 65 -6.08 12.89 -6.09
N ASN A 66 -6.70 12.19 -5.15
CA ASN A 66 -6.50 12.49 -3.75
C ASN A 66 -5.09 12.01 -3.41
N VAL A 67 -4.13 12.93 -3.55
CA VAL A 67 -2.70 12.69 -3.29
C VAL A 67 -2.44 12.24 -1.84
N SER A 68 -3.45 12.24 -0.97
CA SER A 68 -3.38 11.72 0.40
C SER A 68 -3.84 10.27 0.53
N GLU A 69 -4.30 9.63 -0.56
CA GLU A 69 -4.74 8.23 -0.53
C GLU A 69 -3.54 7.29 -0.26
N PRO A 70 -3.59 6.51 0.83
CA PRO A 70 -2.45 5.67 1.22
C PRO A 70 -2.02 4.67 0.17
N LEU A 71 -2.96 4.13 -0.62
CA LEU A 71 -2.67 3.18 -1.70
C LEU A 71 -1.97 3.85 -2.88
N PHE A 72 -2.38 5.07 -3.24
CA PHE A 72 -1.71 5.86 -4.27
C PHE A 72 -0.26 6.14 -3.88
N ARG A 73 -0.03 6.61 -2.64
CA ARG A 73 1.33 6.84 -2.12
C ARG A 73 2.19 5.57 -2.09
N LEU A 74 1.61 4.43 -1.73
CA LEU A 74 2.31 3.14 -1.80
C LEU A 74 2.66 2.75 -3.24
N SER A 75 1.80 3.08 -4.21
CA SER A 75 2.09 2.84 -5.63
C SER A 75 3.26 3.69 -6.13
N GLU A 76 3.40 4.94 -5.65
CA GLU A 76 4.54 5.80 -5.99
C GLU A 76 5.87 5.21 -5.46
N ALA A 77 5.83 4.60 -4.28
CA ALA A 77 6.99 3.98 -3.64
C ALA A 77 7.32 2.56 -4.17
N TYR A 78 6.40 1.94 -4.92
CA TYR A 78 6.48 0.52 -5.28
C TYR A 78 7.73 0.18 -6.09
N ASP A 79 8.09 1.00 -7.08
CA ASP A 79 9.25 0.74 -7.95
C ASP A 79 10.58 0.76 -7.19
N GLU A 80 10.72 1.68 -6.23
CA GLU A 80 11.92 1.74 -5.37
C GLU A 80 11.98 0.53 -4.43
N LEU A 81 10.84 0.19 -3.80
CA LEU A 81 10.72 -0.99 -2.93
C LEU A 81 11.03 -2.29 -3.68
N LYS A 82 10.54 -2.42 -4.92
CA LYS A 82 10.80 -3.57 -5.80
C LYS A 82 12.28 -3.71 -6.12
N LYS A 83 12.94 -2.63 -6.55
CA LYS A 83 14.39 -2.65 -6.82
C LYS A 83 15.19 -3.03 -5.58
N LEU A 84 14.84 -2.48 -4.41
CA LEU A 84 15.50 -2.82 -3.15
C LEU A 84 15.30 -4.30 -2.77
N ALA A 85 14.09 -4.81 -2.92
CA ALA A 85 13.75 -6.21 -2.66
C ALA A 85 14.48 -7.17 -3.58
N GLU A 86 14.53 -6.88 -4.88
CA GLU A 86 15.23 -7.70 -5.87
C GLU A 86 16.75 -7.71 -5.63
N THR A 87 17.33 -6.55 -5.32
CA THR A 87 18.75 -6.41 -5.01
C THR A 87 19.15 -7.19 -3.75
N ASN A 88 18.24 -7.30 -2.78
CA ASN A 88 18.47 -7.98 -1.51
C ASN A 88 17.74 -9.32 -1.40
N ARG A 89 17.37 -9.93 -2.53
CA ARG A 89 16.52 -11.14 -2.55
C ARG A 89 17.07 -12.29 -1.70
N GLU A 90 18.37 -12.50 -1.72
CA GLU A 90 19.02 -13.60 -1.00
C GLU A 90 19.18 -13.30 0.50
N SER A 91 19.47 -12.05 0.85
CA SER A 91 19.73 -11.64 2.23
C SER A 91 18.46 -11.24 2.99
N ARG A 92 17.38 -10.87 2.28
CA ARG A 92 16.12 -10.35 2.83
C ARG A 92 14.90 -10.89 2.08
N PRO A 93 14.66 -12.22 2.11
CA PRO A 93 13.51 -12.81 1.42
C PRO A 93 12.16 -12.28 1.94
N GLU A 94 12.11 -11.85 3.20
CA GLU A 94 10.93 -11.26 3.85
C GLU A 94 10.53 -9.92 3.22
N LEU A 95 11.51 -9.10 2.81
CA LEU A 95 11.25 -7.85 2.10
C LEU A 95 10.64 -8.13 0.73
N LEU A 96 11.19 -9.10 0.00
CA LEU A 96 10.61 -9.51 -1.27
C LEU A 96 9.18 -10.03 -1.10
N SER A 97 8.92 -10.84 -0.07
CA SER A 97 7.57 -11.31 0.21
C SER A 97 6.60 -10.16 0.50
N ALA A 98 7.02 -9.14 1.26
CA ALA A 98 6.19 -7.97 1.55
C ALA A 98 5.90 -7.14 0.29
N VAL A 99 6.90 -6.97 -0.58
CA VAL A 99 6.74 -6.28 -1.87
C VAL A 99 5.82 -7.07 -2.81
N THR A 100 5.92 -8.39 -2.87
CA THR A 100 4.99 -9.21 -3.68
C THR A 100 3.55 -9.12 -3.15
N GLN A 101 3.36 -9.04 -1.84
CA GLN A 101 2.03 -8.80 -1.26
C GLN A 101 1.50 -7.41 -1.62
N LEU A 102 2.37 -6.39 -1.63
CA LEU A 102 2.03 -5.05 -2.09
C LEU A 102 1.66 -5.05 -3.59
N GLU A 103 2.43 -5.73 -4.45
CA GLU A 103 2.12 -5.88 -5.87
C GLU A 103 0.73 -6.51 -6.07
N GLY A 104 0.44 -7.58 -5.34
CA GLY A 104 -0.88 -8.21 -5.36
C GLY A 104 -2.00 -7.25 -4.94
N LEU A 105 -1.78 -6.44 -3.90
CA LEU A 105 -2.73 -5.43 -3.43
C LEU A 105 -2.99 -4.35 -4.49
N LEU A 106 -1.94 -3.81 -5.10
CA LEU A 106 -2.04 -2.76 -6.12
C LEU A 106 -2.74 -3.27 -7.38
N ASN A 107 -2.35 -4.46 -7.88
CA ASN A 107 -2.98 -5.08 -9.05
C ASN A 107 -4.45 -5.46 -8.79
N SER A 108 -4.81 -5.77 -7.53
CA SER A 108 -6.21 -6.03 -7.15
C SER A 108 -7.04 -4.74 -7.08
N SER A 109 -6.40 -3.60 -6.85
CA SER A 109 -7.05 -2.28 -6.86
C SER A 109 -7.20 -1.68 -8.26
N GLU A 110 -6.42 -2.13 -9.25
CA GLU A 110 -6.61 -1.83 -10.68
C GLU A 110 -7.80 -2.59 -11.29
N GLY A 111 -8.95 -2.55 -10.61
CA GLY A 111 -10.18 -3.19 -11.06
C GLY A 111 -10.55 -2.77 -12.49
N TYR A 112 -10.34 -3.70 -13.43
CA TYR A 112 -11.07 -3.91 -14.68
C TYR A 112 -11.73 -2.66 -15.29
N PHE A 113 -11.01 -1.97 -16.19
CA PHE A 113 -11.64 -1.09 -17.18
C PHE A 113 -11.97 -1.95 -18.41
N PRO A 114 -13.22 -2.40 -18.63
CA PRO A 114 -13.57 -2.94 -19.93
C PRO A 114 -13.53 -1.79 -20.94
N GLU A 115 -12.75 -1.97 -22.01
CA GLU A 115 -12.83 -1.15 -23.22
C GLU A 115 -14.23 -1.24 -23.86
#